data_AF-A0AAD7PDR3-F1
#
_entry.id   AF-A0AAD7PDR3-F1
#
_cell.length_a   1.000
_cell.length_b   1.000
_cell.length_c   1.000
_cell.angle_alpha   90.00
_cell.angle_beta   90.00
_cell.angle_gamma   90.00
#
_symmetry.space_group_name_H-M   'P 1'
#
loop_
_entity.id
_entity.type
_entity.pdbx_description
1 polymer ?
#
loop_
_entity_poly.entity_id
_entity_poly.type
_entity_poly.pdbx_seq_one_letter_code
_entity_poly.pdbx_strand_id
1 'polypeptide(L)'
;MEGDEETSGLMIDEIYANGGEEDKRSRPIISGEQLDIEAYASLYKGRTKILRLLFIADHCENNPTMQLEALRMAYDEIKKGENTQLFREVVQKIDGRLGPNYGMDVDWCDMVDRRAEQKKEKLENELNAYRTNLIKESIRMGYNDFGDFYYAHGQLTDAFKNYVRTRDYCTTSKHIIHMCMSAILVSIETGQFPHVTSYTAKKYKLAARKFLETGPELGNNYNEVIAPQDVATYGGLCALATFDRTELKNKVIDNLNFRNFLELVPEVRELINDFYTRPRKRT
;
A
#
# COMPACT_ATOMS: atom_id res chain seq x y z
N MET A 1 28.74 74.33 -13.78
CA MET A 1 27.34 74.31 -14.23
C MET A 1 26.51 74.24 -12.96
N GLU A 2 25.74 75.31 -12.74
CA GLU A 2 24.48 75.47 -11.95
C GLU A 2 24.13 74.33 -10.98
N GLY A 3 23.76 74.53 -9.71
CA GLY A 3 23.17 75.65 -8.95
C GLY A 3 22.53 75.01 -7.70
N ASP A 4 22.30 75.81 -6.66
CA ASP A 4 21.95 75.42 -5.28
C ASP A 4 20.64 74.62 -5.08
N GLU A 5 20.55 73.85 -3.98
CA GLU A 5 19.60 74.04 -2.87
C GLU A 5 19.35 72.77 -2.03
N GLU A 6 19.27 72.98 -0.71
CA GLU A 6 18.79 72.07 0.32
C GLU A 6 17.35 71.59 0.07
N THR A 7 16.98 70.40 0.56
CA THR A 7 15.75 70.24 1.35
C THR A 7 15.69 68.86 2.02
N SER A 8 15.55 68.92 3.35
CA SER A 8 15.12 67.86 4.25
C SER A 8 13.73 67.31 3.92
N GLY A 9 13.46 66.02 4.19
CA GLY A 9 12.07 65.57 4.37
C GLY A 9 11.76 64.08 4.24
N LEU A 10 11.94 63.35 5.35
CA LEU A 10 11.02 62.37 5.95
C LEU A 10 10.60 61.05 5.24
N MET A 11 10.56 60.03 6.11
CA MET A 11 9.81 58.76 6.12
C MET A 11 10.37 57.57 5.34
N ILE A 12 10.73 56.50 6.05
CA ILE A 12 9.85 55.32 6.25
C ILE A 12 10.57 54.29 7.13
N ASP A 13 9.93 54.05 8.28
CA ASP A 13 9.91 52.92 9.21
C ASP A 13 10.92 51.77 9.15
N GLU A 14 11.50 51.55 10.33
CA GLU A 14 12.21 50.36 10.79
C GLU A 14 11.31 49.11 10.76
N ILE A 15 11.72 48.10 9.99
CA ILE A 15 11.12 46.76 10.01
C ILE A 15 11.90 45.89 11.01
N TYR A 16 11.20 45.52 12.08
CA TYR A 16 11.57 44.49 13.04
C TYR A 16 11.79 43.14 12.34
N ALA A 17 13.00 42.58 12.47
CA ALA A 17 13.28 41.19 12.14
C ALA A 17 13.47 40.40 13.43
N ASN A 18 12.46 39.62 13.81
CA ASN A 18 12.62 38.44 14.65
C ASN A 18 11.43 37.49 14.50
N GLY A 19 11.73 36.21 14.27
CA GLY A 19 10.81 35.10 14.49
C GLY A 19 10.49 34.28 13.25
N GLY A 20 10.67 32.96 13.36
CA GLY A 20 10.15 32.00 12.39
C GLY A 20 10.73 30.61 12.57
N GLU A 21 10.19 29.86 13.53
CA GLU A 21 10.38 28.43 13.73
C GLU A 21 10.22 27.65 12.40
N GLU A 22 11.13 26.70 12.15
CA GLU A 22 11.04 25.79 11.01
C GLU A 22 9.81 24.88 11.15
N ASP A 23 8.75 25.28 10.45
CA ASP A 23 7.52 24.54 10.28
C ASP A 23 7.82 23.21 9.56
N LYS A 24 7.67 22.09 10.27
CA LYS A 24 7.69 20.72 9.71
C LYS A 24 6.49 20.53 8.78
N ARG A 25 6.50 21.16 7.60
CA ARG A 25 5.53 20.92 6.53
C ARG A 25 6.04 19.83 5.60
N SER A 26 5.38 18.68 5.71
CA SER A 26 5.10 17.69 4.66
C SER A 26 5.88 17.91 3.36
N ARG A 27 6.95 17.15 3.15
CA ARG A 27 7.60 17.05 1.84
C ARG A 27 6.64 16.37 0.84
N PRO A 28 6.47 16.91 -0.37
CA PRO A 28 5.66 16.29 -1.41
C PRO A 28 6.35 15.00 -1.91
N ILE A 29 5.60 13.92 -2.01
CA ILE A 29 6.14 12.57 -2.31
C ILE A 29 6.36 12.35 -3.82
N ILE A 30 5.85 13.19 -4.74
CA ILE A 30 5.94 12.87 -6.17
C ILE A 30 6.21 14.11 -7.04
N SER A 31 7.46 14.59 -6.98
CA SER A 31 8.21 14.95 -8.20
C SER A 31 9.03 13.71 -8.56
N GLY A 32 9.10 13.34 -9.85
CA GLY A 32 9.79 12.12 -10.32
C GLY A 32 11.28 12.00 -9.91
N GLU A 33 11.85 13.04 -9.30
CA GLU A 33 13.22 13.08 -8.78
C GLU A 33 13.36 12.87 -7.26
N GLN A 34 12.27 12.84 -6.47
CA GLN A 34 12.35 12.70 -4.99
C GLN A 34 11.21 11.84 -4.39
N LEU A 35 11.01 10.62 -4.88
CA LEU A 35 10.23 9.63 -4.12
C LEU A 35 11.02 9.23 -2.87
N ASP A 36 10.53 9.62 -1.70
CA ASP A 36 11.04 9.13 -0.42
C ASP A 36 10.51 7.71 -0.17
N ILE A 37 11.37 6.70 -0.42
CA ILE A 37 11.01 5.28 -0.28
C ILE A 37 10.67 4.93 1.16
N GLU A 38 11.35 5.54 2.13
CA GLU A 38 11.12 5.25 3.54
C GLU A 38 9.74 5.71 3.96
N ALA A 39 9.41 6.96 3.65
CA ALA A 39 8.08 7.52 3.88
C ALA A 39 7.00 6.68 3.18
N TYR A 40 7.21 6.34 1.90
CA TYR A 40 6.24 5.53 1.14
C TYR A 40 6.06 4.12 1.71
N ALA A 41 7.15 3.41 2.03
CA ALA A 41 7.07 2.07 2.57
C ALA A 41 6.47 2.03 3.98
N SER A 42 6.61 3.11 4.77
CA SER A 42 5.99 3.22 6.09
C SER A 42 4.46 3.25 6.06
N LEU A 43 3.87 3.58 4.91
CA LEU A 43 2.42 3.54 4.70
C LEU A 43 1.85 2.12 4.68
N TYR A 44 2.70 1.11 4.44
CA TYR A 44 2.27 -0.27 4.26
C TYR A 44 2.82 -1.20 5.34
N LYS A 45 2.18 -2.34 5.51
CA LYS A 45 2.62 -3.41 6.42
C LYS A 45 2.65 -4.76 5.71
N GLY A 46 3.36 -5.71 6.30
CA GLY A 46 3.37 -7.09 5.87
C GLY A 46 3.84 -7.27 4.42
N ARG A 47 3.23 -8.22 3.72
CA ARG A 47 3.66 -8.64 2.38
C ARG A 47 3.49 -7.53 1.33
N THR A 48 2.45 -6.71 1.40
CA THR A 48 2.26 -5.57 0.49
C THR A 48 3.43 -4.58 0.53
N LYS A 49 3.98 -4.30 1.72
CA LYS A 49 5.19 -3.45 1.85
C LYS A 49 6.36 -4.06 1.08
N ILE A 50 6.61 -5.36 1.26
CA ILE A 50 7.69 -6.09 0.60
C ILE A 50 7.49 -6.06 -0.93
N LEU A 51 6.29 -6.39 -1.42
CA LEU A 51 5.99 -6.41 -2.85
C LEU A 51 6.14 -5.03 -3.50
N ARG A 52 5.73 -3.96 -2.80
CA ARG A 52 5.91 -2.59 -3.30
C ARG A 52 7.38 -2.18 -3.34
N LEU A 53 8.18 -2.56 -2.35
CA LEU A 53 9.63 -2.31 -2.35
C LEU A 53 10.33 -3.06 -3.50
N LEU A 54 9.98 -4.34 -3.71
CA LEU A 54 10.49 -5.12 -4.84
C LEU A 54 10.05 -4.53 -6.19
N PHE A 55 8.81 -4.05 -6.29
CA PHE A 55 8.32 -3.36 -7.48
C PHE A 55 9.11 -2.08 -7.77
N ILE A 56 9.37 -1.25 -6.75
CA ILE A 56 10.20 -0.05 -6.89
C ILE A 56 11.60 -0.44 -7.37
N ALA A 57 12.23 -1.46 -6.76
CA ALA A 57 13.54 -1.93 -7.16
C ALA A 57 13.58 -2.37 -8.64
N ASP A 58 12.53 -3.02 -9.13
CA ASP A 58 12.43 -3.52 -10.50
C ASP A 58 12.14 -2.42 -11.54
N HIS A 59 11.65 -1.24 -11.14
CA HIS A 59 11.25 -0.16 -12.05
C HIS A 59 12.11 1.10 -11.94
N CYS A 60 13.05 1.14 -10.98
CA CYS A 60 13.96 2.27 -10.77
C CYS A 60 15.39 1.97 -11.26
N GLU A 61 15.56 1.21 -12.35
CA GLU A 61 16.88 0.88 -12.92
C GLU A 61 17.72 2.12 -13.27
N ASN A 62 17.06 3.22 -13.64
CA ASN A 62 17.70 4.50 -13.93
C ASN A 62 18.19 5.26 -12.69
N ASN A 63 17.85 4.78 -11.47
CA ASN A 63 18.31 5.34 -10.21
C ASN A 63 18.84 4.23 -9.29
N PRO A 64 20.13 3.83 -9.46
CA PRO A 64 20.72 2.73 -8.71
C PRO A 64 20.67 2.90 -7.19
N THR A 65 20.78 4.14 -6.70
CA THR A 65 20.68 4.44 -5.26
C THR A 65 19.30 4.09 -4.73
N MET A 66 18.24 4.49 -5.43
CA MET A 66 16.85 4.18 -5.08
C MET A 66 16.58 2.68 -5.15
N GLN A 67 17.07 2.01 -6.21
CA GLN A 67 16.94 0.56 -6.35
C GLN A 67 17.59 -0.18 -5.18
N LEU A 68 18.84 0.16 -4.83
CA LEU A 68 19.57 -0.52 -3.76
C LEU A 68 18.94 -0.26 -2.39
N GLU A 69 18.43 0.95 -2.13
CA GLU A 69 17.74 1.26 -0.89
C GLU A 69 16.42 0.48 -0.76
N ALA A 70 15.64 0.37 -1.85
CA ALA A 70 14.43 -0.44 -1.86
C ALA A 70 14.72 -1.93 -1.60
N LEU A 71 15.79 -2.47 -2.19
CA LEU A 71 16.23 -3.85 -1.95
C LEU A 71 16.71 -4.06 -0.50
N ARG A 72 17.45 -3.10 0.07
CA ARG A 72 17.89 -3.11 1.46
C ARG A 72 16.70 -3.19 2.42
N MET A 73 15.73 -2.29 2.23
CA MET A 73 14.50 -2.27 3.04
C MET A 73 13.66 -3.55 2.86
N ALA A 74 13.59 -4.09 1.64
CA ALA A 74 12.88 -5.34 1.38
C ALA A 74 13.55 -6.52 2.12
N TYR A 75 14.88 -6.62 2.09
CA TYR A 75 15.65 -7.60 2.84
C TYR A 75 15.35 -7.53 4.34
N ASP A 76 15.47 -6.34 4.92
CA ASP A 76 15.26 -6.09 6.35
C ASP A 76 13.82 -6.44 6.78
N GLU A 77 12.83 -6.14 5.93
CA GLU A 77 11.43 -6.45 6.21
C GLU A 77 11.12 -7.95 6.05
N ILE A 78 11.67 -8.63 5.04
CA ILE A 78 11.52 -10.08 4.84
C ILE A 78 12.10 -10.86 6.01
N LYS A 79 13.25 -10.43 6.54
CA LYS A 79 13.92 -11.05 7.70
C LYS A 79 13.11 -11.01 9.00
N LYS A 80 12.09 -10.15 9.10
CA LYS A 80 11.13 -10.12 10.22
C LYS A 80 10.05 -11.21 10.10
N GLY A 81 9.88 -11.80 8.91
CA GLY A 81 8.87 -12.81 8.60
C GLY A 81 9.44 -14.22 8.51
N GLU A 82 8.66 -15.10 7.88
CA GLU A 82 8.98 -16.53 7.71
C GLU A 82 9.05 -16.96 6.22
N ASN A 83 9.11 -15.98 5.30
CA ASN A 83 9.08 -16.25 3.87
C ASN A 83 10.48 -16.44 3.30
N THR A 84 10.98 -17.69 3.35
CA THR A 84 12.32 -18.02 2.85
C THR A 84 12.44 -17.91 1.32
N GLN A 85 11.32 -18.06 0.58
CA GLN A 85 11.32 -17.90 -0.87
C GLN A 85 11.59 -16.45 -1.29
N LEU A 86 10.85 -15.48 -0.73
CA LEU A 86 11.09 -14.06 -0.97
C LEU A 86 12.49 -13.64 -0.52
N PHE A 87 12.99 -14.24 0.58
CA PHE A 87 14.35 -13.97 1.04
C PHE A 87 15.40 -14.36 -0.01
N ARG A 88 15.29 -15.57 -0.56
CA ARG A 88 16.19 -16.03 -1.63
C ARG A 88 16.11 -15.13 -2.87
N GLU A 89 14.90 -14.72 -3.25
CA GLU A 89 14.67 -13.81 -4.38
C GLU A 89 15.29 -12.42 -4.16
N VAL A 90 15.13 -11.82 -2.98
CA VAL A 90 15.70 -10.49 -2.72
C VAL A 90 17.23 -10.54 -2.66
N VAL A 91 17.82 -11.59 -2.08
CA VAL A 91 19.28 -11.76 -2.06
C VAL A 91 19.83 -11.91 -3.47
N GLN A 92 19.17 -12.69 -4.32
CA GLN A 92 19.53 -12.82 -5.73
C GLN A 92 19.45 -11.48 -6.45
N LYS A 93 18.40 -10.68 -6.20
CA LYS A 93 18.26 -9.34 -6.77
C LYS A 93 19.33 -8.38 -6.26
N ILE A 94 19.76 -8.47 -5.00
CA ILE A 94 20.84 -7.64 -4.44
C ILE A 94 22.17 -7.91 -5.15
N ASP A 95 22.45 -9.18 -5.47
CA ASP A 95 23.63 -9.61 -6.22
C ASP A 95 24.95 -9.09 -5.61
N GLY A 96 25.04 -9.12 -4.28
CA GLY A 96 26.22 -8.67 -3.52
C GLY A 96 26.47 -7.15 -3.50
N ARG A 97 25.66 -6.34 -4.19
CA ARG A 97 25.86 -4.89 -4.33
C ARG A 97 25.73 -4.10 -3.02
N LEU A 98 25.09 -4.67 -2.01
CA LEU A 98 24.95 -4.08 -0.66
C LEU A 98 26.02 -4.58 0.33
N GLY A 99 26.98 -5.38 -0.12
CA GLY A 99 28.02 -5.96 0.73
C GLY A 99 27.60 -7.22 1.48
N PRO A 100 28.49 -7.79 2.32
CA PRO A 100 28.34 -9.14 2.87
C PRO A 100 27.17 -9.27 3.87
N ASN A 101 26.80 -8.18 4.55
CA ASN A 101 25.70 -8.19 5.53
C ASN A 101 24.31 -8.42 4.90
N TYR A 102 24.21 -8.24 3.58
CA TYR A 102 22.97 -8.42 2.80
C TYR A 102 23.04 -9.65 1.89
N GLY A 103 23.92 -10.60 2.22
CA GLY A 103 24.07 -11.87 1.53
C GLY A 103 23.05 -12.93 1.95
N MET A 104 23.20 -14.12 1.35
CA MET A 104 22.41 -15.30 1.71
C MET A 104 22.74 -15.75 3.13
N ASP A 105 21.72 -15.82 3.97
CA ASP A 105 21.81 -16.39 5.32
C ASP A 105 21.14 -17.78 5.30
N VAL A 106 21.97 -18.78 5.01
CA VAL A 106 21.54 -20.19 4.88
C VAL A 106 21.04 -20.73 6.22
N ASP A 107 21.71 -20.38 7.33
CA ASP A 107 21.35 -20.84 8.66
C ASP A 107 19.95 -20.33 9.07
N TRP A 108 19.62 -19.08 8.75
CA TRP A 108 18.28 -18.56 8.97
C TRP A 108 17.24 -19.27 8.09
N CYS A 109 17.53 -19.51 6.81
CA CYS A 109 16.62 -20.26 5.93
C CYS A 109 16.33 -21.65 6.49
N ASP A 110 17.37 -22.41 6.84
CA ASP A 110 17.25 -23.76 7.36
C ASP A 110 16.50 -23.78 8.70
N MET A 111 16.74 -22.80 9.56
CA MET A 111 16.04 -22.64 10.84
C MET A 111 14.55 -22.36 10.65
N VAL A 112 14.20 -21.43 9.75
CA VAL A 112 12.81 -21.09 9.44
C VAL A 112 12.10 -22.29 8.80
N ASP A 113 12.73 -22.94 7.81
CA ASP A 113 12.15 -24.08 7.10
C ASP A 113 11.93 -25.28 8.05
N ARG A 114 12.87 -25.56 8.98
CA ARG A 114 12.66 -26.59 10.03
C ARG A 114 11.52 -26.25 11.00
N ARG A 115 11.45 -24.99 11.44
CA ARG A 115 10.37 -24.53 12.32
C ARG A 115 9.01 -24.61 11.63
N ALA A 116 8.97 -24.29 10.34
CA ALA A 116 7.78 -24.38 9.52
C ALA A 116 7.23 -25.81 9.47
N GLU A 117 8.10 -26.80 9.25
CA GLU A 117 7.70 -28.21 9.17
C GLU A 117 7.12 -28.72 10.51
N GLN A 118 7.78 -28.43 11.62
CA GLN A 118 7.28 -28.80 12.96
C GLN A 118 5.93 -28.13 13.27
N LYS A 119 5.79 -26.85 12.93
CA LYS A 119 4.53 -26.12 13.13
C LYS A 119 3.42 -26.67 12.27
N LYS A 120 3.72 -27.04 11.02
CA LYS A 120 2.76 -27.67 10.10
C LYS A 120 2.24 -28.98 10.66
N GLU A 121 3.11 -29.89 11.09
CA GLU A 121 2.72 -31.18 11.68
C GLU A 121 1.82 -30.97 12.92
N LYS A 122 2.17 -30.00 13.77
CA LYS A 122 1.34 -29.64 14.93
C LYS A 122 -0.06 -29.15 14.52
N LEU A 123 -0.15 -28.23 13.58
CA LEU A 123 -1.43 -27.72 13.07
C LEU A 123 -2.26 -28.86 12.43
N GLU A 124 -1.62 -29.80 11.74
CA GLU A 124 -2.29 -30.94 11.11
C GLU A 124 -2.92 -31.85 12.17
N ASN A 125 -2.17 -32.15 13.22
CA ASN A 125 -2.65 -32.94 14.36
C ASN A 125 -3.82 -32.26 15.09
N GLU A 126 -3.72 -30.95 15.35
CA GLU A 126 -4.78 -30.16 16.00
C GLU A 126 -6.06 -30.13 15.15
N LEU A 127 -5.94 -29.81 13.86
CA LEU A 127 -7.09 -29.77 12.96
C LEU A 127 -7.76 -31.14 12.83
N ASN A 128 -6.99 -32.22 12.77
CA ASN A 128 -7.53 -33.58 12.74
C ASN A 128 -8.30 -33.90 14.02
N ALA A 129 -7.78 -33.52 15.20
CA ALA A 129 -8.49 -33.68 16.46
C ALA A 129 -9.81 -32.90 16.47
N TYR A 130 -9.82 -31.64 16.01
CA TYR A 130 -11.04 -30.84 15.92
C TYR A 130 -12.08 -31.44 14.98
N ARG A 131 -11.64 -32.01 13.84
CA ARG A 131 -12.52 -32.69 12.89
C ARG A 131 -13.12 -33.96 13.46
N THR A 132 -12.35 -34.76 14.21
CA THR A 132 -12.86 -35.95 14.91
C THR A 132 -13.90 -35.57 15.97
N ASN A 133 -13.67 -34.46 16.69
CA ASN A 133 -14.58 -33.99 17.73
C ASN A 133 -15.77 -33.18 17.19
N LEU A 134 -15.81 -32.88 15.89
CA LEU A 134 -16.89 -32.15 15.20
C LEU A 134 -17.21 -30.76 15.79
N ILE A 135 -16.23 -30.11 16.41
CA ILE A 135 -16.39 -28.77 16.99
C ILE A 135 -16.22 -27.73 15.88
N LYS A 136 -17.33 -27.23 15.33
CA LYS A 136 -17.33 -26.32 14.17
C LYS A 136 -16.39 -25.13 14.32
N GLU A 137 -16.43 -24.44 15.46
CA GLU A 137 -15.58 -23.26 15.67
C GLU A 137 -14.09 -23.60 15.72
N SER A 138 -13.71 -24.71 16.37
CA SER A 138 -12.32 -25.16 16.38
C SER A 138 -11.84 -25.60 15.01
N ILE A 139 -12.69 -26.26 14.21
CA ILE A 139 -12.36 -26.60 12.82
C ILE A 139 -12.17 -25.32 11.99
N ARG A 140 -13.04 -24.32 12.18
CA ARG A 140 -12.93 -23.03 11.50
C ARG A 140 -11.61 -22.32 11.83
N MET A 141 -11.26 -22.26 13.12
CA MET A 141 -10.00 -21.68 13.59
C MET A 141 -8.80 -22.46 13.06
N GLY A 142 -8.83 -23.80 13.09
CA GLY A 142 -7.73 -24.61 12.56
C GLY A 142 -7.48 -24.39 11.06
N TYR A 143 -8.52 -24.29 10.22
CA TYR A 143 -8.34 -23.91 8.81
C TYR A 143 -7.84 -22.47 8.66
N ASN A 144 -8.27 -21.54 9.52
CA ASN A 144 -7.76 -20.18 9.50
C ASN A 144 -6.25 -20.14 9.82
N ASP A 145 -5.83 -20.86 10.86
CA ASP A 145 -4.43 -20.93 11.28
C ASP A 145 -3.55 -21.57 10.22
N PHE A 146 -4.07 -22.57 9.48
CA PHE A 146 -3.40 -23.09 8.28
C PHE A 146 -3.29 -22.05 7.17
N GLY A 147 -4.36 -21.27 6.95
CA GLY A 147 -4.35 -20.16 6.00
C GLY A 147 -3.23 -19.17 6.33
N ASP A 148 -3.18 -18.71 7.58
CA ASP A 148 -2.18 -17.78 8.09
C ASP A 148 -0.76 -18.37 8.02
N PHE A 149 -0.61 -19.65 8.34
CA PHE A 149 0.65 -20.37 8.20
C PHE A 149 1.15 -20.36 6.75
N TYR A 150 0.34 -20.83 5.80
CA TYR A 150 0.75 -20.87 4.39
C TYR A 150 1.01 -19.47 3.84
N TYR A 151 0.22 -18.49 4.25
CA TYR A 151 0.39 -17.09 3.87
C TYR A 151 1.75 -16.54 4.33
N ALA A 152 2.12 -16.74 5.60
CA ALA A 152 3.39 -16.30 6.16
C ALA A 152 4.60 -16.91 5.44
N HIS A 153 4.48 -18.16 4.97
CA HIS A 153 5.53 -18.89 4.24
C HIS A 153 5.47 -18.68 2.72
N GLY A 154 4.58 -17.81 2.21
CA GLY A 154 4.48 -17.48 0.78
C GLY A 154 3.76 -18.50 -0.09
N GLN A 155 3.14 -19.52 0.50
CA GLN A 155 2.38 -20.54 -0.22
C GLN A 155 0.95 -20.07 -0.43
N LEU A 156 0.80 -19.00 -1.23
CA LEU A 156 -0.45 -18.26 -1.36
C LEU A 156 -1.62 -19.11 -1.89
N THR A 157 -1.35 -20.06 -2.80
CA THR A 157 -2.40 -20.96 -3.32
C THR A 157 -3.00 -21.84 -2.23
N ASP A 158 -2.18 -22.36 -1.32
CA ASP A 158 -2.65 -23.21 -0.23
C ASP A 158 -3.26 -22.39 0.91
N ALA A 159 -2.76 -21.17 1.15
CA ALA A 159 -3.40 -20.20 2.04
C ALA A 159 -4.85 -19.93 1.60
N PHE A 160 -5.05 -19.61 0.30
CA PHE A 160 -6.38 -19.36 -0.26
C PHE A 160 -7.33 -20.54 -0.06
N LYS A 161 -6.88 -21.76 -0.38
CA LYS A 161 -7.69 -22.98 -0.20
C LYS A 161 -8.15 -23.14 1.25
N ASN A 162 -7.26 -22.91 2.21
CA ASN A 162 -7.56 -23.06 3.63
C ASN A 162 -8.53 -21.98 4.13
N TYR A 163 -8.34 -20.72 3.78
CA TYR A 163 -9.29 -19.66 4.12
C TYR A 163 -10.69 -19.96 3.57
N VAL A 164 -10.82 -20.30 2.28
CA VAL A 164 -12.12 -20.61 1.67
C VAL A 164 -12.77 -21.85 2.31
N ARG A 165 -11.98 -22.81 2.80
CA ARG A 165 -12.49 -24.00 3.48
C ARG A 165 -13.15 -23.71 4.83
N THR A 166 -12.90 -22.54 5.43
CA THR A 166 -13.61 -22.10 6.64
C THR A 166 -15.10 -21.84 6.41
N ARG A 167 -15.54 -21.62 5.16
CA ARG A 167 -16.92 -21.26 4.78
C ARG A 167 -17.97 -22.16 5.42
N ASP A 168 -17.76 -23.46 5.35
CA ASP A 168 -18.75 -24.45 5.81
C ASP A 168 -18.86 -24.51 7.34
N TYR A 169 -17.95 -23.83 8.04
CA TYR A 169 -17.86 -23.74 9.51
C TYR A 169 -18.14 -22.33 10.04
N CYS A 170 -18.42 -21.36 9.18
CA CYS A 170 -18.85 -20.02 9.59
C CYS A 170 -20.25 -20.06 10.23
N THR A 171 -20.41 -19.43 11.39
CA THR A 171 -21.67 -19.36 12.15
C THR A 171 -22.15 -17.93 12.38
N THR A 172 -21.31 -16.93 12.10
CA THR A 172 -21.60 -15.51 12.29
C THR A 172 -21.20 -14.72 11.04
N SER A 173 -21.81 -13.55 10.85
CA SER A 173 -21.42 -12.63 9.75
C SER A 173 -19.96 -12.19 9.88
N LYS A 174 -19.44 -12.04 11.10
CA LYS A 174 -18.02 -11.73 11.34
C LYS A 174 -17.09 -12.81 10.76
N HIS A 175 -17.45 -14.09 10.89
CA HIS A 175 -16.65 -15.19 10.33
C HIS A 175 -16.63 -15.13 8.80
N ILE A 176 -17.79 -14.88 8.18
CA ILE A 176 -17.91 -14.77 6.72
C ILE A 176 -17.10 -13.58 6.21
N ILE A 177 -17.21 -12.42 6.86
CA ILE A 177 -16.45 -11.22 6.50
C ILE A 177 -14.95 -11.51 6.59
N HIS A 178 -14.47 -12.09 7.70
CA HIS A 178 -13.06 -12.42 7.87
C HIS A 178 -12.54 -13.32 6.74
N MET A 179 -13.24 -14.43 6.47
CA MET A 179 -12.90 -15.34 5.38
C MET A 179 -12.83 -14.62 4.02
N CYS A 180 -13.83 -13.80 3.69
CA CYS A 180 -13.88 -13.05 2.45
C CYS A 180 -12.68 -12.09 2.35
N MET A 181 -12.36 -11.38 3.44
CA MET A 181 -11.23 -10.46 3.48
C MET A 181 -9.89 -11.19 3.27
N SER A 182 -9.64 -12.31 3.96
CA SER A 182 -8.42 -13.11 3.77
C SER A 182 -8.32 -13.67 2.34
N ALA A 183 -9.42 -14.16 1.77
CA ALA A 183 -9.44 -14.66 0.40
C ALA A 183 -9.17 -13.54 -0.63
N ILE A 184 -9.72 -12.34 -0.41
CA ILE A 184 -9.47 -11.16 -1.24
C ILE A 184 -7.99 -10.75 -1.16
N LEU A 185 -7.43 -10.64 0.05
CA LEU A 185 -6.02 -10.31 0.29
C LEU A 185 -5.10 -11.26 -0.50
N VAL A 186 -5.27 -12.57 -0.34
CA VAL A 186 -4.45 -13.58 -1.04
C VAL A 186 -4.66 -13.53 -2.56
N SER A 187 -5.89 -13.25 -3.02
CA SER A 187 -6.19 -13.12 -4.46
C SER A 187 -5.50 -11.91 -5.09
N ILE A 188 -5.44 -10.78 -4.38
CA ILE A 188 -4.71 -9.59 -4.81
C ILE A 188 -3.23 -9.92 -4.95
N GLU A 189 -2.66 -10.64 -3.98
CA GLU A 189 -1.23 -10.92 -3.94
C GLU A 189 -0.74 -12.01 -4.89
N THR A 190 -1.58 -13.01 -5.18
CA THR A 190 -1.25 -14.04 -6.18
C THR A 190 -1.21 -13.48 -7.59
N GLY A 191 -1.75 -12.28 -7.81
CA GLY A 191 -1.96 -11.73 -9.16
C GLY A 191 -2.85 -12.62 -10.02
N GLN A 192 -3.49 -13.65 -9.44
CA GLN A 192 -4.41 -14.56 -10.11
C GLN A 192 -5.75 -13.86 -10.25
N PHE A 193 -5.72 -12.92 -11.16
CA PHE A 193 -6.83 -12.22 -11.74
C PHE A 193 -7.55 -12.98 -12.87
N PRO A 194 -7.49 -14.31 -13.14
CA PRO A 194 -8.30 -14.89 -14.21
C PRO A 194 -9.83 -14.77 -14.01
N HIS A 195 -10.30 -14.54 -12.77
CA HIS A 195 -11.66 -14.05 -12.49
C HIS A 195 -11.80 -12.53 -12.57
N VAL A 196 -10.69 -11.82 -12.70
CA VAL A 196 -10.57 -10.37 -12.77
C VAL A 196 -10.27 -9.89 -14.21
N THR A 197 -9.80 -10.71 -15.16
CA THR A 197 -9.75 -10.34 -16.60
C THR A 197 -11.15 -10.18 -17.20
N SER A 198 -12.15 -10.86 -16.63
CA SER A 198 -13.58 -10.60 -16.91
C SER A 198 -14.11 -9.30 -16.24
N TYR A 199 -13.34 -8.69 -15.33
CA TYR A 199 -13.74 -7.50 -14.54
C TYR A 199 -12.84 -6.25 -14.73
N THR A 200 -11.58 -6.39 -15.18
CA THR A 200 -10.61 -5.32 -15.47
C THR A 200 -10.74 -4.77 -16.88
N ALA A 201 -11.71 -5.24 -17.65
CA ALA A 201 -12.15 -4.56 -18.86
C ALA A 201 -12.71 -3.17 -18.52
N LYS A 202 -11.82 -2.17 -18.38
CA LYS A 202 -12.10 -0.74 -18.44
C LYS A 202 -13.23 -0.24 -17.51
N LYS A 203 -13.49 -0.91 -16.38
CA LYS A 203 -14.47 -0.47 -15.38
C LYS A 203 -13.90 0.57 -14.40
N TYR A 204 -13.02 1.46 -14.86
CA TYR A 204 -12.48 2.57 -14.05
C TYR A 204 -13.62 3.41 -13.45
N LYS A 205 -14.76 3.51 -14.14
CA LYS A 205 -15.96 4.18 -13.62
C LYS A 205 -16.54 3.52 -12.36
N LEU A 206 -16.52 2.19 -12.29
CA LEU A 206 -16.97 1.44 -11.11
C LEU A 206 -15.94 1.54 -9.99
N ALA A 207 -14.66 1.38 -10.32
CA ALA A 207 -13.57 1.52 -9.36
C ALA A 207 -13.58 2.91 -8.70
N ALA A 208 -13.72 3.97 -9.50
CA ALA A 208 -13.90 5.33 -9.02
C ALA A 208 -15.04 5.42 -8.01
N ARG A 209 -16.23 4.91 -8.34
CA ARG A 209 -17.37 4.92 -7.40
C ARG A 209 -17.06 4.22 -6.08
N LYS A 210 -16.38 3.06 -6.12
CA LYS A 210 -16.00 2.32 -4.91
C LYS A 210 -14.97 3.02 -4.05
N PHE A 211 -13.96 3.65 -4.65
CA PHE A 211 -13.01 4.48 -3.90
C PHE A 211 -13.68 5.71 -3.29
N LEU A 212 -14.59 6.37 -4.02
CA LEU A 212 -15.32 7.56 -3.54
C LEU A 212 -16.33 7.25 -2.42
N GLU A 213 -16.81 6.00 -2.34
CA GLU A 213 -17.68 5.48 -1.28
C GLU A 213 -16.91 5.08 0.00
N THR A 214 -15.57 5.03 -0.06
CA THR A 214 -14.75 4.63 1.09
C THR A 214 -14.78 5.73 2.15
N GLY A 215 -15.10 5.37 3.39
CA GLY A 215 -15.17 6.31 4.50
C GLY A 215 -13.86 6.44 5.28
N PRO A 216 -13.79 7.41 6.21
CA PRO A 216 -12.59 7.69 7.00
C PRO A 216 -12.19 6.53 7.94
N GLU A 217 -13.10 5.58 8.21
CA GLU A 217 -12.84 4.37 8.98
C GLU A 217 -11.73 3.48 8.40
N LEU A 218 -11.38 3.66 7.12
CA LEU A 218 -10.23 3.00 6.51
C LEU A 218 -8.96 3.27 7.31
N GLY A 219 -8.68 4.55 7.62
CA GLY A 219 -7.49 5.00 8.35
C GLY A 219 -6.23 4.22 7.97
N ASN A 220 -5.53 3.69 8.96
CA ASN A 220 -4.40 2.77 8.77
C ASN A 220 -4.77 1.30 9.01
N ASN A 221 -6.08 0.97 9.03
CA ASN A 221 -6.58 -0.35 9.41
C ASN A 221 -6.35 -1.40 8.31
N TYR A 222 -6.14 -0.97 7.07
CA TYR A 222 -6.01 -1.84 5.90
C TYR A 222 -4.68 -1.67 5.15
N ASN A 223 -3.64 -1.17 5.83
CA ASN A 223 -2.32 -0.91 5.24
C ASN A 223 -1.57 -2.19 4.80
N GLU A 224 -2.11 -3.36 5.13
CA GLU A 224 -1.71 -4.65 4.55
C GLU A 224 -2.18 -4.83 3.10
N VAL A 225 -3.11 -4.01 2.62
CA VAL A 225 -3.63 -4.00 1.24
C VAL A 225 -3.43 -2.64 0.57
N ILE A 226 -3.92 -1.56 1.19
CA ILE A 226 -4.06 -0.24 0.56
C ILE A 226 -3.92 0.88 1.59
N ALA A 227 -3.25 1.97 1.21
CA ALA A 227 -3.14 3.17 2.02
C ALA A 227 -4.22 4.21 1.63
N PRO A 228 -4.61 5.12 2.54
CA PRO A 228 -5.51 6.24 2.19
C PRO A 228 -5.05 7.07 0.98
N GLN A 229 -3.74 7.24 0.80
CA GLN A 229 -3.13 7.94 -0.34
C GLN A 229 -3.39 7.21 -1.67
N ASP A 230 -3.38 5.87 -1.67
CA ASP A 230 -3.75 5.07 -2.84
C ASP A 230 -5.22 5.29 -3.20
N VAL A 231 -6.12 5.32 -2.20
CA VAL A 231 -7.56 5.56 -2.41
C VAL A 231 -7.79 6.93 -3.07
N ALA A 232 -7.10 7.96 -2.58
CA ALA A 232 -7.14 9.30 -3.17
C ALA A 232 -6.68 9.30 -4.63
N THR A 233 -5.51 8.70 -4.88
CA THR A 233 -4.86 8.68 -6.19
C THR A 233 -5.65 7.85 -7.20
N TYR A 234 -5.98 6.60 -6.87
CA TYR A 234 -6.71 5.69 -7.75
C TYR A 234 -8.15 6.15 -7.97
N GLY A 235 -8.83 6.60 -6.91
CA GLY A 235 -10.19 7.16 -7.01
C GLY A 235 -10.22 8.42 -7.88
N GLY A 236 -9.30 9.35 -7.66
CA GLY A 236 -9.20 10.60 -8.41
C GLY A 236 -8.90 10.40 -9.89
N LEU A 237 -7.87 9.60 -10.21
CA LEU A 237 -7.49 9.32 -11.60
C LEU A 237 -8.56 8.51 -12.34
N CYS A 238 -9.17 7.52 -11.70
CA CYS A 238 -10.27 6.76 -12.30
C CYS A 238 -11.49 7.64 -12.58
N ALA A 239 -11.82 8.55 -11.65
CA ALA A 239 -12.91 9.51 -11.83
C ALA A 239 -12.61 10.47 -12.99
N LEU A 240 -11.42 11.06 -13.04
CA LEU A 240 -10.99 11.95 -14.13
C LEU A 240 -11.07 11.28 -15.50
N ALA A 241 -10.70 10.00 -15.58
CA ALA A 241 -10.72 9.24 -16.82
C ALA A 241 -12.15 8.88 -17.29
N THR A 242 -13.16 8.87 -16.41
CA THR A 242 -14.47 8.25 -16.74
C THR A 242 -15.74 9.03 -16.40
N PHE A 243 -15.67 10.01 -15.51
CA PHE A 243 -16.83 10.80 -15.11
C PHE A 243 -17.01 11.99 -16.05
N ASP A 244 -18.27 12.35 -16.29
CA ASP A 244 -18.58 13.65 -16.88
C ASP A 244 -18.42 14.77 -15.84
N ARG A 245 -18.54 16.03 -16.27
CA ARG A 245 -18.37 17.19 -15.38
C ARG A 245 -19.36 17.21 -14.22
N THR A 246 -20.60 16.78 -14.44
CA THR A 246 -21.64 16.77 -13.41
C THR A 246 -21.32 15.71 -12.36
N GLU A 247 -20.92 14.51 -12.80
CA GLU A 247 -20.46 13.44 -11.91
C GLU A 247 -19.20 13.86 -11.14
N LEU A 248 -18.23 14.51 -11.79
CA LEU A 248 -16.99 14.95 -11.15
C LEU A 248 -17.26 15.99 -10.06
N LYS A 249 -18.14 16.95 -10.34
CA LYS A 249 -18.58 17.94 -9.34
C LYS A 249 -19.24 17.25 -8.15
N ASN A 250 -20.33 16.53 -8.40
CA ASN A 250 -21.19 16.02 -7.33
C ASN A 250 -20.55 14.89 -6.51
N LYS A 251 -19.73 14.04 -7.14
CA LYS A 251 -19.21 12.81 -6.51
C LYS A 251 -17.77 12.93 -6.01
N VAL A 252 -17.03 13.94 -6.46
CA VAL A 252 -15.61 14.12 -6.12
C VAL A 252 -15.37 15.45 -5.45
N ILE A 253 -15.72 16.57 -6.11
CA ILE A 253 -15.42 17.92 -5.60
C ILE A 253 -16.30 18.27 -4.39
N ASP A 254 -17.61 18.00 -4.49
CA ASP A 254 -18.58 18.29 -3.42
C ASP A 254 -18.66 17.15 -2.38
N ASN A 255 -17.93 16.04 -2.58
CA ASN A 255 -17.90 14.91 -1.67
C ASN A 255 -16.93 15.16 -0.50
N LEU A 256 -17.48 15.55 0.66
CA LEU A 256 -16.71 15.85 1.87
C LEU A 256 -15.86 14.67 2.36
N ASN A 257 -16.35 13.43 2.24
CA ASN A 257 -15.60 12.26 2.68
C ASN A 257 -14.36 12.06 1.81
N PHE A 258 -14.53 12.13 0.49
CA PHE A 258 -13.41 11.95 -0.43
C PHE A 258 -12.42 13.13 -0.42
N ARG A 259 -12.89 14.33 -0.08
CA ARG A 259 -12.02 15.50 0.11
C ARG A 259 -10.95 15.25 1.16
N ASN A 260 -11.28 14.58 2.27
CA ASN A 260 -10.31 14.21 3.31
C ASN A 260 -9.18 13.32 2.75
N PHE A 261 -9.49 12.41 1.82
CA PHE A 261 -8.49 11.59 1.14
C PHE A 261 -7.65 12.44 0.18
N LEU A 262 -8.27 13.33 -0.60
CA LEU A 262 -7.57 14.23 -1.53
C LEU A 262 -6.64 15.23 -0.83
N GLU A 263 -6.89 15.57 0.43
CA GLU A 263 -5.98 16.40 1.23
C GLU A 263 -4.64 15.68 1.54
N LEU A 264 -4.62 14.34 1.51
CA LEU A 264 -3.40 13.55 1.67
C LEU A 264 -2.52 13.54 0.42
N VAL A 265 -3.08 13.88 -0.75
CA VAL A 265 -2.37 13.92 -2.04
C VAL A 265 -2.76 15.21 -2.79
N PRO A 266 -2.23 16.38 -2.36
CA PRO A 266 -2.60 17.68 -2.89
C PRO A 266 -2.48 17.80 -4.41
N GLU A 267 -1.51 17.11 -5.02
CA GLU A 267 -1.24 17.12 -6.45
C GLU A 267 -2.42 16.53 -7.25
N VAL A 268 -3.03 15.44 -6.75
CA VAL A 268 -4.21 14.84 -7.38
C VAL A 268 -5.43 15.73 -7.22
N ARG A 269 -5.58 16.37 -6.06
CA ARG A 269 -6.65 17.35 -5.82
C ARG A 269 -6.56 18.53 -6.79
N GLU A 270 -5.36 19.09 -6.95
CA GLU A 270 -5.09 20.19 -7.87
C GLU A 270 -5.34 19.77 -9.32
N LEU A 271 -4.87 18.59 -9.72
CA LEU A 271 -5.14 18.03 -11.05
C LEU A 271 -6.65 17.93 -11.35
N ILE A 272 -7.45 17.48 -10.37
CA ILE A 272 -8.90 17.38 -10.51
C ILE A 272 -9.54 18.76 -10.68
N ASN A 273 -9.15 19.72 -9.85
CA ASN A 273 -9.66 21.09 -9.91
C ASN A 273 -9.29 21.77 -11.24
N ASP A 274 -8.05 21.61 -11.69
CA ASP A 274 -7.56 22.11 -12.97
C ASP A 274 -8.35 21.53 -14.14
N PHE A 275 -8.58 20.22 -14.13
CA PHE A 275 -9.35 19.56 -15.18
C PHE A 275 -10.81 20.03 -15.21
N TYR A 276 -11.42 20.25 -14.04
CA TYR A 276 -12.80 20.70 -13.93
C TYR A 276 -12.99 22.15 -14.41
N THR A 277 -12.08 23.05 -14.01
CA THR A 277 -12.16 24.48 -14.29
C THR A 277 -11.78 24.85 -15.72
N ARG A 278 -10.86 24.10 -16.37
CA ARG A 278 -10.43 24.40 -17.74
C ARG A 278 -11.50 24.01 -18.76
N PRO A 279 -11.89 24.90 -19.72
CA PRO A 279 -12.74 24.51 -20.84
C PRO A 279 -11.98 23.52 -21.74
N ARG A 280 -12.59 22.37 -22.06
CA ARG A 280 -12.03 21.44 -23.06
C ARG A 280 -11.89 22.22 -24.38
N LYS A 281 -10.66 22.49 -24.82
CA LYS A 281 -10.43 22.91 -26.21
C LYS A 281 -10.93 21.76 -27.09
N ARG A 282 -11.98 22.00 -27.87
CA ARG A 282 -12.40 21.10 -28.94
C ARG A 282 -11.25 21.08 -29.95
N THR A 283 -10.49 19.98 -30.00
CA THR A 283 -9.73 19.60 -31.18
C THR A 283 -10.69 19.19 -32.28
#